data_AF-A0A0F6W6W4-F1
#
_entry.id   AF-A0A0F6W6W4-F1
#
_cell.length_a   1.000
_cell.length_b   1.000
_cell.length_c   1.000
_cell.angle_alpha   90.00
_cell.angle_beta   90.00
_cell.angle_gamma   90.00
#
_symmetry.space_group_name_H-M   'P 1'
#
loop_
_entity.id
_entity.type
_entity.pdbx_description
1 polymer ?
#
loop_
_entity_poly.entity_id
_entity_poly.type
_entity_poly.pdbx_seq_one_letter_code
_entity_poly.pdbx_strand_id
1 'polypeptide(L)'
;MGGSSTMAHERNEGWRGHAKTILLAIVLAFGVRIGIAQAYEVDGPSMEPTMFQSERLFVARCAYGLSLPFVDEALVRWGTPQAGDVVIVQSPRDGLDLVKRVIGVAGDVIEIRDGVIHRNGVAITQREVGECDPARQLDPDPGCRVYEETLDTAEPRHWHISRSAFDLEDLPAVDVPEGHLFVVGDHRDRSNDSRFFGPVPASRLRGRVLFVD
;
A
#
# COMPACT_ATOMS: atom_id res chain seq x y z
N MET A 1 -21.30 24.71 -69.59
CA MET A 1 -21.80 23.48 -68.95
C MET A 1 -20.60 22.67 -68.48
N GLY A 2 -20.60 22.24 -67.22
CA GLY A 2 -19.58 21.37 -66.59
C GLY A 2 -18.43 22.15 -65.94
N GLY A 3 -18.24 22.23 -64.62
CA GLY A 3 -18.82 21.48 -63.52
C GLY A 3 -17.72 20.82 -62.68
N SER A 4 -17.19 21.56 -61.70
CA SER A 4 -17.02 21.09 -60.31
C SER A 4 -16.43 19.68 -60.08
N SER A 5 -15.10 19.54 -59.94
CA SER A 5 -14.52 18.27 -59.46
C SER A 5 -13.16 18.41 -58.73
N THR A 6 -12.97 19.40 -57.86
CA THR A 6 -11.69 19.58 -57.11
C THR A 6 -11.83 19.84 -55.61
N MET A 7 -13.02 19.72 -55.00
CA MET A 7 -13.26 20.11 -53.59
C MET A 7 -13.68 18.94 -52.67
N ALA A 8 -13.15 17.73 -52.88
CA ALA A 8 -13.49 16.58 -52.02
C ALA A 8 -12.29 15.80 -51.47
N HIS A 9 -11.07 16.03 -51.95
CA HIS A 9 -9.92 15.21 -51.56
C HIS A 9 -9.06 15.78 -50.42
N GLU A 10 -9.08 17.10 -50.17
CA GLU A 10 -8.16 17.72 -49.19
C GLU A 10 -8.58 17.57 -47.72
N ARG A 11 -9.85 17.26 -47.43
CA ARG A 11 -10.35 17.19 -46.04
C ARG A 11 -9.96 15.89 -45.32
N ASN A 12 -9.51 14.87 -46.04
CA ASN A 12 -9.25 13.54 -45.47
C ASN A 12 -7.78 13.30 -45.06
N GLU A 13 -6.86 14.18 -45.46
CA GLU A 13 -5.43 14.08 -45.14
C GLU A 13 -5.05 14.79 -43.83
N GLY A 14 -5.78 15.85 -43.44
CA GLY A 14 -5.52 16.58 -42.19
C GLY A 14 -5.68 15.71 -40.93
N TRP A 15 -6.73 14.89 -40.87
CA TRP A 15 -6.95 13.96 -39.73
C TRP A 15 -5.91 12.82 -39.69
N ARG A 16 -5.56 12.25 -40.85
CA ARG A 16 -4.58 11.14 -40.94
C ARG A 16 -3.16 11.59 -40.62
N GLY A 17 -2.82 12.84 -40.95
CA GLY A 17 -1.54 13.45 -40.61
C GLY A 17 -1.35 13.65 -39.09
N HIS A 18 -2.42 14.03 -38.39
CA HIS A 18 -2.37 14.28 -36.94
C HIS A 18 -2.66 13.05 -36.08
N ALA A 19 -3.28 11.99 -36.63
CA ALA A 19 -3.60 10.77 -35.89
C ALA A 19 -2.36 10.12 -35.22
N LYS A 20 -1.20 10.13 -35.89
CA LYS A 20 0.06 9.62 -35.33
C LYS A 20 0.53 10.46 -34.14
N THR A 21 0.43 11.78 -34.24
CA THR A 21 0.82 12.71 -33.17
C THR A 21 -0.13 12.61 -31.97
N ILE A 22 -1.44 12.48 -32.23
CA ILE A 22 -2.45 12.29 -31.19
C ILE A 22 -2.22 10.95 -30.48
N LEU A 23 -1.98 9.87 -31.23
CA LEU A 23 -1.67 8.56 -30.66
C LEU A 23 -0.40 8.61 -29.81
N LEU A 24 0.67 9.25 -30.31
CA LEU A 24 1.92 9.42 -29.56
C LEU A 24 1.68 10.23 -28.27
N ALA A 25 0.92 11.32 -28.33
CA ALA A 25 0.58 12.14 -27.17
C ALA A 25 -0.22 11.35 -26.13
N ILE A 26 -1.18 10.52 -26.57
CA ILE A 26 -1.94 9.62 -25.68
C ILE A 26 -1.01 8.59 -25.06
N VAL A 27 -0.18 7.90 -25.83
CA VAL A 27 0.76 6.90 -25.31
C VAL A 27 1.74 7.52 -24.32
N LEU A 28 2.28 8.70 -24.62
CA LEU A 28 3.18 9.41 -23.71
C LEU A 28 2.46 9.85 -22.44
N ALA A 29 1.25 10.42 -22.55
CA ALA A 29 0.45 10.82 -21.40
C ALA A 29 0.06 9.63 -20.51
N PHE A 30 -0.34 8.49 -21.10
CA PHE A 30 -0.63 7.26 -20.36
C PHE A 30 0.65 6.68 -19.75
N GLY A 31 1.75 6.60 -20.52
CA GLY A 31 3.03 6.07 -20.03
C GLY A 31 3.58 6.88 -18.86
N VAL A 32 3.50 8.21 -18.92
CA VAL A 32 3.82 9.12 -17.83
C VAL A 32 2.88 8.90 -16.64
N ARG A 33 1.57 8.80 -16.86
CA ARG A 33 0.59 8.63 -15.77
C ARG A 33 0.60 7.25 -15.11
N ILE A 34 1.04 6.21 -15.83
CA ILE A 34 1.23 4.84 -15.33
C ILE A 34 2.60 4.71 -14.64
N GLY A 35 3.65 5.33 -15.21
CA GLY A 35 5.03 5.18 -14.75
C GLY A 35 5.47 6.13 -13.64
N ILE A 36 4.79 7.27 -13.42
CA ILE A 36 5.15 8.18 -12.33
C ILE A 36 4.70 7.59 -11.00
N ALA A 37 5.67 7.34 -10.12
CA ALA A 37 5.44 7.15 -8.70
C ALA A 37 4.71 8.38 -8.15
N GLN A 38 3.50 8.18 -7.64
CA GLN A 38 2.74 9.26 -7.03
C GLN A 38 3.33 9.54 -5.64
N ALA A 39 3.54 10.83 -5.35
CA ALA A 39 3.91 11.27 -4.02
C ALA A 39 2.65 11.33 -3.15
N TYR A 40 2.65 10.58 -2.05
CA TYR A 40 1.61 10.65 -1.02
C TYR A 40 2.20 11.25 0.24
N GLU A 41 1.40 12.01 0.98
CA GLU A 41 1.77 12.52 2.30
C GLU A 41 1.17 11.60 3.37
N VAL A 42 1.96 11.25 4.38
CA VAL A 42 1.49 10.44 5.51
C VAL A 42 0.63 11.31 6.44
N ASP A 43 -0.61 10.88 6.64
CA ASP A 43 -1.52 11.48 7.61
C ASP A 43 -1.74 10.53 8.81
N GLY A 44 -1.33 10.99 9.99
CA GLY A 44 -1.47 10.29 11.27
C GLY A 44 -0.29 9.38 11.67
N PRO A 45 -0.32 8.83 12.90
CA PRO A 45 0.84 8.19 13.55
C PRO A 45 0.94 6.69 13.33
N SER A 46 0.02 6.09 12.58
CA SER A 46 -0.20 4.62 12.58
C SER A 46 0.98 3.78 12.06
N MET A 47 1.94 4.41 11.40
CA MET A 47 3.13 3.76 10.85
C MET A 47 4.43 4.21 11.53
N GLU A 48 4.34 4.96 12.64
CA GLU A 48 5.51 5.24 13.47
C GLU A 48 6.06 3.91 14.04
N PRO A 49 7.38 3.71 14.14
CA PRO A 49 8.47 4.64 13.83
C PRO A 49 8.99 4.51 12.37
N THR A 50 8.34 3.71 11.53
CA THR A 50 8.76 3.53 10.12
C THR A 50 8.49 4.78 9.29
N MET A 51 7.36 5.44 9.53
CA MET A 51 6.93 6.67 8.86
C MET A 51 6.26 7.60 9.85
N PHE A 52 6.63 8.88 9.80
CA PHE A 52 6.10 9.94 10.66
C PHE A 52 5.17 10.87 9.86
N GLN A 53 4.38 11.68 10.58
CA GLN A 53 3.45 12.60 9.93
C GLN A 53 4.18 13.57 8.98
N SER A 54 3.54 13.84 7.84
CA SER A 54 4.03 14.74 6.79
C SER A 54 5.30 14.28 6.05
N GLU A 55 5.81 13.07 6.31
CA GLU A 55 6.81 12.44 5.46
C GLU A 55 6.20 12.06 4.09
N ARG A 56 7.01 12.15 3.04
CA ARG A 56 6.57 11.91 1.66
C ARG A 56 6.89 10.49 1.24
N LEU A 57 5.90 9.83 0.65
CA LEU A 57 6.00 8.46 0.19
C LEU A 57 6.07 8.39 -1.32
N PHE A 58 7.03 7.61 -1.82
CA PHE A 58 7.06 7.23 -3.21
C PHE A 58 6.40 5.87 -3.40
N VAL A 59 5.29 5.87 -4.15
CA VAL A 59 4.44 4.69 -4.30
C VAL A 59 4.60 4.09 -5.68
N ALA A 60 5.00 2.82 -5.72
CA ALA A 60 4.97 2.01 -6.92
C ALA A 60 3.57 1.41 -7.11
N ARG A 61 2.69 2.14 -7.81
CA ARG A 61 1.36 1.65 -8.20
C ARG A 61 1.47 0.38 -9.05
N CYS A 62 2.47 0.34 -9.93
CA CYS A 62 2.78 -0.78 -10.79
C CYS A 62 3.47 -1.97 -10.08
N ALA A 63 3.69 -1.94 -8.76
CA ALA A 63 4.30 -3.08 -8.07
C ALA A 63 3.41 -4.33 -8.06
N TYR A 64 2.08 -4.14 -8.16
CA TYR A 64 1.08 -5.21 -8.04
C TYR A 64 0.15 -5.34 -9.25
N GLY A 65 0.39 -4.58 -10.32
CA GLY A 65 -0.39 -4.64 -11.56
C GLY A 65 -0.45 -3.35 -12.37
N LEU A 66 -0.99 -3.44 -13.59
CA LEU A 66 -1.35 -2.32 -14.45
C LEU A 66 -2.73 -1.78 -14.07
N SER A 67 -2.79 -0.55 -13.57
CA SER A 67 -4.03 0.22 -13.58
C SER A 67 -4.00 1.24 -14.72
N LEU A 68 -5.02 1.23 -15.58
CA LEU A 68 -5.19 2.32 -16.55
C LEU A 68 -5.75 3.56 -15.84
N PRO A 69 -5.37 4.78 -16.28
CA PRO A 69 -6.03 5.98 -15.77
C PRO A 69 -7.54 5.88 -16.05
N PHE A 70 -8.35 6.36 -15.09
CA PHE A 70 -9.82 6.35 -15.11
C PHE A 70 -10.48 4.98 -14.87
N VAL A 71 -9.72 3.93 -14.57
CA VAL A 71 -10.24 2.62 -14.16
C VAL A 71 -9.73 2.30 -12.76
N ASP A 72 -10.64 2.02 -11.82
CA ASP A 72 -10.28 1.73 -10.42
C ASP A 72 -9.71 0.33 -10.22
N GLU A 73 -10.02 -0.61 -11.12
CA GLU A 73 -9.52 -1.98 -11.09
C GLU A 73 -8.23 -2.16 -11.91
N ALA A 74 -7.34 -3.03 -11.43
CA ALA A 74 -6.15 -3.41 -12.19
C ALA A 74 -6.53 -4.29 -13.40
N LEU A 75 -6.12 -3.87 -14.60
CA LEU A 75 -6.34 -4.58 -15.86
C LEU A 75 -5.53 -5.89 -15.91
N VAL A 76 -4.30 -5.84 -15.40
CA VAL A 76 -3.41 -6.99 -15.27
C VAL A 76 -2.76 -6.92 -13.91
N ARG A 77 -2.86 -7.97 -13.09
CA ARG A 77 -2.13 -8.07 -11.83
C ARG A 77 -0.84 -8.83 -12.05
N TRP A 78 0.28 -8.27 -11.63
CA TRP A 78 1.57 -8.94 -11.58
C TRP A 78 2.21 -8.63 -10.24
N GLY A 79 2.85 -9.61 -9.61
CA GLY A 79 3.33 -9.47 -8.24
C GLY A 79 2.20 -9.61 -7.22
N THR A 80 2.44 -10.43 -6.20
CA THR A 80 1.55 -10.59 -5.05
C THR A 80 2.18 -9.87 -3.85
N PRO A 81 1.41 -9.07 -3.09
CA PRO A 81 1.91 -8.52 -1.83
C PRO A 81 2.49 -9.62 -0.97
N GLN A 82 3.64 -9.36 -0.36
CA GLN A 82 4.30 -10.30 0.52
C GLN A 82 4.20 -9.79 1.96
N ALA A 83 4.24 -10.71 2.92
CA ALA A 83 4.37 -10.33 4.32
C ALA A 83 5.63 -9.45 4.52
N GLY A 84 5.48 -8.39 5.30
CA GLY A 84 6.46 -7.34 5.50
C GLY A 84 6.39 -6.18 4.50
N ASP A 85 5.66 -6.29 3.39
CA ASP A 85 5.51 -5.15 2.46
C ASP A 85 4.68 -4.04 3.11
N VAL A 86 5.09 -2.78 2.89
CA VAL A 86 4.30 -1.61 3.24
C VAL A 86 3.45 -1.20 2.04
N VAL A 87 2.15 -1.08 2.26
CA VAL A 87 1.17 -0.91 1.19
C VAL A 87 0.19 0.22 1.50
N ILE A 88 -0.34 0.82 0.44
CA ILE A 88 -1.52 1.67 0.53
C ILE A 88 -2.74 0.83 0.19
N VAL A 89 -3.69 0.75 1.10
CA VAL A 89 -4.95 0.02 0.93
C VAL A 89 -6.11 0.94 1.26
N GLN A 90 -7.18 0.85 0.48
CA GLN A 90 -8.42 1.53 0.82
C GLN A 90 -9.13 0.78 1.95
N SER A 91 -9.44 1.49 3.03
CA SER A 91 -10.17 0.99 4.18
C SER A 91 -11.54 0.44 3.76
N PRO A 92 -11.92 -0.78 4.21
CA PRO A 92 -13.25 -1.32 3.97
C PRO A 92 -14.36 -0.56 4.70
N ARG A 93 -14.01 0.22 5.73
CA ARG A 93 -14.96 0.83 6.67
C ARG A 93 -15.45 2.20 6.22
N ASP A 94 -14.52 3.05 5.80
CA ASP A 94 -14.75 4.47 5.50
C ASP A 94 -14.24 4.89 4.12
N GLY A 95 -13.56 3.99 3.38
CA GLY A 95 -13.06 4.27 2.03
C GLY A 95 -11.83 5.16 1.98
N LEU A 96 -11.21 5.48 3.13
CA LEU A 96 -9.97 6.24 3.20
C LEU A 96 -8.77 5.39 2.78
N ASP A 97 -7.79 5.99 2.11
CA ASP A 97 -6.53 5.32 1.81
C ASP A 97 -5.67 5.26 3.08
N LEU A 98 -5.26 4.05 3.46
CA LEU A 98 -4.46 3.77 4.66
C LEU A 98 -3.11 3.20 4.25
N VAL A 99 -2.05 3.70 4.88
CA VAL A 99 -0.72 3.08 4.80
C VAL A 99 -0.60 2.07 5.94
N LYS A 100 -0.31 0.81 5.60
CA LYS A 100 -0.19 -0.31 6.56
C LYS A 100 0.86 -1.31 6.10
N ARG A 101 1.35 -2.14 7.02
CA ARG A 101 2.22 -3.27 6.71
C ARG A 101 1.40 -4.55 6.52
N VAL A 102 1.72 -5.32 5.50
CA VAL A 102 1.14 -6.65 5.27
C VAL A 102 1.75 -7.62 6.28
N ILE A 103 0.89 -8.21 7.12
CA ILE A 103 1.28 -9.26 8.07
C ILE A 103 0.88 -10.63 7.53
N GLY A 104 -0.29 -10.74 6.90
CA GLY A 104 -0.79 -11.97 6.30
C GLY A 104 -1.25 -11.79 4.86
N VAL A 105 -1.09 -12.84 4.08
CA VAL A 105 -1.58 -12.95 2.70
C VAL A 105 -2.55 -14.13 2.58
N ALA A 106 -3.22 -14.28 1.45
CA ALA A 106 -4.15 -15.39 1.19
C ALA A 106 -3.60 -16.74 1.65
N GLY A 107 -4.41 -17.46 2.44
CA GLY A 107 -4.08 -18.77 3.01
C GLY A 107 -3.34 -18.72 4.36
N ASP A 108 -2.88 -17.55 4.81
CA ASP A 108 -2.32 -17.41 6.15
C ASP A 108 -3.40 -17.44 7.23
N VAL A 109 -3.01 -17.86 8.43
CA VAL A 109 -3.77 -17.72 9.67
C VAL A 109 -3.05 -16.74 10.58
N ILE A 110 -3.72 -15.65 10.97
CA ILE A 110 -3.16 -14.62 11.85
C ILE A 110 -3.83 -14.66 13.21
N GLU A 111 -3.05 -14.61 14.26
CA GLU A 111 -3.53 -14.66 15.64
C GLU A 111 -2.68 -13.72 16.50
N ILE A 112 -3.26 -13.11 17.52
CA ILE A 112 -2.53 -12.32 18.52
C ILE A 112 -2.75 -12.98 19.87
N ARG A 113 -1.66 -13.37 20.52
CA ARG A 113 -1.67 -13.94 21.88
C ARG A 113 -0.58 -13.29 22.71
N ASP A 114 -0.91 -12.87 23.92
CA ASP A 114 0.03 -12.26 24.85
C ASP A 114 0.77 -11.07 24.21
N GLY A 115 0.04 -10.32 23.38
CA GLY A 115 0.54 -9.18 22.61
C GLY A 115 1.55 -9.48 21.50
N VAL A 116 1.74 -10.75 21.14
CA VAL A 116 2.62 -11.17 20.03
C VAL A 116 1.77 -11.64 18.85
N ILE A 117 2.12 -11.18 17.65
CA ILE A 117 1.50 -11.65 16.42
C ILE A 117 2.07 -13.02 16.06
N HIS A 118 1.19 -14.00 15.86
CA HIS A 118 1.50 -15.29 15.29
C HIS A 118 0.96 -15.39 13.86
N ARG A 119 1.80 -15.86 12.94
CA ARG A 119 1.45 -16.16 11.55
C ARG A 119 1.63 -17.64 11.30
N ASN A 120 0.55 -18.34 10.93
CA ASN A 120 0.52 -19.80 10.74
C ASN A 120 1.04 -20.56 11.98
N GLY A 121 0.71 -20.06 13.17
CA GLY A 121 1.17 -20.61 14.45
C GLY A 121 2.59 -20.21 14.87
N VAL A 122 3.39 -19.61 13.98
CA VAL A 122 4.76 -19.16 14.27
C VAL A 122 4.74 -17.71 14.77
N ALA A 123 5.34 -17.45 15.92
CA ALA A 123 5.45 -16.10 16.47
C ALA A 123 6.36 -15.22 15.58
N ILE A 124 5.94 -13.99 15.30
CA ILE A 124 6.83 -12.94 14.81
C ILE A 124 7.66 -12.49 16.01
N THR A 125 8.96 -12.77 15.97
CA THR A 125 9.84 -12.54 17.12
C THR A 125 10.07 -11.05 17.33
N GLN A 126 10.06 -10.61 18.58
CA GLN A 126 10.21 -9.20 18.96
C GLN A 126 11.44 -9.00 19.83
N ARG A 127 12.22 -7.96 19.53
CA ARG A 127 13.37 -7.54 20.33
C ARG A 127 13.27 -6.04 20.59
N GLU A 128 13.23 -5.63 21.84
CA GLU A 128 13.25 -4.21 22.19
C GLU A 128 14.58 -3.58 21.73
N VAL A 129 14.49 -2.43 21.06
CA VAL A 129 15.65 -1.67 20.57
C VAL A 129 15.83 -0.33 21.26
N GLY A 130 14.80 0.18 21.95
CA GLY A 130 14.90 1.40 22.74
C GLY A 130 13.56 2.09 22.97
N GLU A 131 13.63 3.33 23.43
CA GLU A 131 12.48 4.21 23.63
C GLU A 131 12.07 4.89 22.33
N CYS A 132 10.78 5.21 22.19
CA CYS A 132 10.31 6.05 21.09
C CYS A 132 10.86 7.48 21.26
N ASP A 133 11.17 8.16 20.14
CA ASP A 133 11.62 9.55 20.17
C ASP A 133 10.41 10.50 20.31
N PRO A 134 10.20 11.12 21.50
CA PRO A 134 9.04 11.98 21.71
C PRO A 134 9.06 13.24 20.85
N ALA A 135 10.22 13.64 20.29
CA ALA A 135 10.31 14.79 19.40
C ALA A 135 9.79 14.49 17.98
N ARG A 136 9.69 13.22 17.60
CA ARG A 136 9.20 12.79 16.29
C ARG A 136 7.76 12.29 16.31
N GLN A 137 7.28 11.79 17.44
CA GLN A 137 5.90 11.31 17.56
C GLN A 137 4.90 12.44 17.39
N LEU A 138 3.81 12.16 16.66
CA LEU A 138 2.68 13.08 16.60
C LEU A 138 2.01 13.27 17.96
N ASP A 139 1.88 12.19 18.73
CA ASP A 139 1.33 12.19 20.09
C ASP A 139 2.34 11.51 21.03
N PRO A 140 3.22 12.28 21.69
CA PRO A 140 4.31 11.74 22.49
C PRO A 140 3.81 10.88 23.65
N ASP A 141 4.32 9.65 23.73
CA ASP A 141 4.00 8.71 24.81
C ASP A 141 5.29 8.27 25.54
N PRO A 142 5.49 8.67 26.81
CA PRO A 142 6.65 8.26 27.61
C PRO A 142 6.77 6.74 27.81
N GLY A 143 5.67 6.01 27.71
CA GLY A 143 5.63 4.55 27.83
C GLY A 143 5.99 3.83 26.53
N CYS A 144 6.10 4.54 25.41
CA CYS A 144 6.36 3.96 24.10
C CYS A 144 7.77 3.39 24.00
N ARG A 145 7.86 2.18 23.47
CA ARG A 145 9.09 1.45 23.16
C ARG A 145 9.07 1.01 21.71
N VAL A 146 10.26 0.98 21.12
CA VAL A 146 10.49 0.47 19.76
C VAL A 146 10.96 -0.97 19.85
N TYR A 147 10.37 -1.83 19.03
CA TYR A 147 10.76 -3.23 18.88
C TYR A 147 11.15 -3.49 17.43
N GLU A 148 12.19 -4.29 17.23
CA GLU A 148 12.45 -4.96 15.97
C GLU A 148 11.66 -6.26 15.93
N GLU A 149 10.78 -6.36 14.95
CA GLU A 149 10.06 -7.59 14.64
C GLU A 149 10.76 -8.34 13.51
N THR A 150 10.89 -9.65 13.67
CA THR A 150 11.43 -10.53 12.64
C THR A 150 10.43 -11.59 12.22
N LEU A 151 10.15 -11.62 10.92
CA LEU A 151 9.39 -12.67 10.28
C LEU A 151 10.34 -13.79 9.85
N ASP A 152 10.43 -14.80 10.70
CA ASP A 152 11.32 -15.95 10.55
C ASP A 152 10.80 -16.92 9.46
N THR A 153 11.04 -16.56 8.20
CA THR A 153 10.82 -17.42 7.03
C THR A 153 12.14 -17.83 6.39
N ALA A 154 12.11 -18.55 5.26
CA ALA A 154 13.32 -18.90 4.51
C ALA A 154 14.14 -17.67 4.07
N GLU A 155 13.47 -16.53 3.86
CA GLU A 155 14.08 -15.22 3.66
C GLU A 155 13.62 -14.29 4.78
N PRO A 156 14.36 -14.21 5.90
CA PRO A 156 13.95 -13.40 7.04
C PRO A 156 13.78 -11.93 6.67
N ARG A 157 12.69 -11.34 7.15
CA ARG A 157 12.40 -9.91 7.03
C ARG A 157 12.28 -9.31 8.40
N HIS A 158 12.82 -8.11 8.58
CA HIS A 158 12.71 -7.35 9.82
C HIS A 158 12.17 -5.95 9.56
N TRP A 159 11.51 -5.39 10.57
CA TRP A 159 11.03 -4.02 10.58
C TRP A 159 10.91 -3.51 12.02
N HIS A 160 10.79 -2.20 12.19
CA HIS A 160 10.54 -1.60 13.50
C HIS A 160 9.05 -1.34 13.70
N ILE A 161 8.59 -1.56 14.93
CA ILE A 161 7.25 -1.21 15.41
C ILE A 161 7.38 -0.38 16.68
N SER A 162 6.36 0.39 17.00
CA SER A 162 6.22 1.04 18.31
C SER A 162 5.02 0.49 19.06
N ARG A 163 5.19 0.28 20.37
CA ARG A 163 4.11 -0.02 21.31
C ARG A 163 4.50 0.49 22.69
N SER A 164 3.51 0.90 23.44
CA SER A 164 3.56 1.14 24.87
C SER A 164 3.37 -0.18 25.62
N ALA A 165 3.58 -0.18 26.93
CA ALA A 165 3.40 -1.34 27.79
C ALA A 165 1.93 -1.85 27.89
N PHE A 166 1.01 -1.35 27.06
CA PHE A 166 -0.34 -1.88 26.94
C PHE A 166 -0.33 -3.19 26.13
N ASP A 167 -1.04 -4.19 26.65
CA ASP A 167 -1.21 -5.47 25.99
C ASP A 167 -1.99 -5.26 24.69
N LEU A 168 -1.36 -5.59 23.57
CA LEU A 168 -2.07 -5.75 22.31
C LEU A 168 -3.21 -6.74 22.59
N GLU A 169 -4.45 -6.31 22.40
CA GLU A 169 -5.62 -7.16 22.68
C GLU A 169 -5.48 -8.48 21.91
N ASP A 170 -5.75 -9.59 22.62
CA ASP A 170 -5.74 -10.91 22.01
C ASP A 170 -6.74 -10.94 20.85
N LEU A 171 -6.27 -11.47 19.74
CA LEU A 171 -7.07 -11.66 18.53
C LEU A 171 -7.15 -13.17 18.30
N PRO A 172 -8.35 -13.77 18.32
CA PRO A 172 -8.51 -15.17 17.96
C PRO A 172 -8.00 -15.41 16.54
N ALA A 173 -7.63 -16.64 16.22
CA ALA A 173 -7.14 -16.99 14.89
C ALA A 173 -8.11 -16.54 13.78
N VAL A 174 -7.58 -15.77 12.84
CA VAL A 174 -8.27 -15.24 11.66
C VAL A 174 -7.61 -15.82 10.42
N ASP A 175 -8.39 -16.57 9.64
CA ASP A 175 -7.99 -16.98 8.30
C ASP A 175 -7.97 -15.77 7.35
N VAL A 176 -6.93 -15.66 6.54
CA VAL A 176 -6.85 -14.67 5.46
C VAL A 176 -7.40 -15.30 4.18
N PRO A 177 -8.59 -14.90 3.70
CA PRO A 177 -9.20 -15.53 2.55
C PRO A 177 -8.40 -15.30 1.26
N GLU A 178 -8.69 -16.12 0.25
CA GLU A 178 -8.19 -15.89 -1.10
C GLU A 178 -8.45 -14.44 -1.57
N GLY A 179 -7.44 -13.85 -2.19
CA GLY A 179 -7.49 -12.46 -2.64
C GLY A 179 -7.60 -11.40 -1.54
N HIS A 180 -7.31 -11.73 -0.27
CA HIS A 180 -7.28 -10.77 0.85
C HIS A 180 -5.88 -10.63 1.45
N LEU A 181 -5.72 -9.58 2.25
CA LEU A 181 -4.52 -9.25 3.01
C LEU A 181 -4.91 -8.96 4.46
N PHE A 182 -4.09 -9.39 5.42
CA PHE A 182 -4.18 -8.93 6.79
C PHE A 182 -3.11 -7.86 7.02
N VAL A 183 -3.54 -6.63 7.31
CA VAL A 183 -2.64 -5.47 7.40
C VAL A 183 -2.66 -4.88 8.80
N VAL A 184 -1.49 -4.45 9.31
CA VAL A 184 -1.33 -3.88 10.64
C VAL A 184 -0.43 -2.65 10.57
N GLY A 185 -0.70 -1.63 11.38
CA GLY A 185 0.18 -0.48 11.53
C GLY A 185 1.44 -0.82 12.32
N ASP A 186 2.54 -0.11 12.02
CA ASP A 186 3.77 -0.26 12.80
C ASP A 186 3.65 0.38 14.18
N HIS A 187 2.79 1.40 14.33
CA HIS A 187 2.40 1.94 15.63
C HIS A 187 1.24 1.12 16.16
N ARG A 188 1.56 0.10 16.96
CA ARG A 188 0.62 -0.97 17.36
C ARG A 188 -0.55 -0.46 18.18
N ASP A 189 -0.36 0.59 18.96
CA ASP A 189 -1.43 1.11 19.82
C ASP A 189 -2.28 2.20 19.15
N ARG A 190 -1.80 2.75 18.02
CA ARG A 190 -2.41 3.91 17.34
C ARG A 190 -2.70 3.63 15.87
N SER A 191 -3.29 2.48 15.57
CA SER A 191 -3.59 2.08 14.19
C SER A 191 -4.99 1.50 14.04
N ASN A 192 -5.78 2.07 13.14
CA ASN A 192 -7.01 1.47 12.63
C ASN A 192 -6.65 0.53 11.47
N ASP A 193 -6.69 -0.78 11.72
CA ASP A 193 -6.20 -1.80 10.79
C ASP A 193 -7.00 -3.12 10.88
N SER A 194 -6.47 -4.22 10.29
CA SER A 194 -7.19 -5.50 10.20
C SER A 194 -7.56 -6.11 11.55
N ARG A 195 -6.96 -5.67 12.66
CA ARG A 195 -7.41 -6.08 14.00
C ARG A 195 -8.84 -5.61 14.30
N PHE A 196 -9.27 -4.50 13.69
CA PHE A 196 -10.60 -3.91 13.92
C PHE A 196 -11.61 -4.21 12.82
N PHE A 197 -11.15 -4.32 11.57
CA PHE A 197 -12.04 -4.51 10.41
C PHE A 197 -11.80 -5.82 9.63
N GLY A 198 -10.88 -6.66 10.08
CA GLY A 198 -10.55 -7.94 9.45
C GLY A 198 -9.68 -7.83 8.18
N PRO A 199 -9.51 -8.94 7.45
CA PRO A 199 -8.76 -8.96 6.20
C PRO A 199 -9.36 -8.01 5.14
N VAL A 200 -8.49 -7.34 4.38
CA VAL A 200 -8.86 -6.39 3.33
C VAL A 200 -8.75 -7.05 1.96
N PRO A 201 -9.73 -6.89 1.05
CA PRO A 201 -9.59 -7.37 -0.31
C PRO A 201 -8.38 -6.75 -1.00
N ALA A 202 -7.52 -7.56 -1.63
CA ALA A 202 -6.38 -7.10 -2.41
C ALA A 202 -6.79 -6.26 -3.64
N SER A 203 -8.08 -6.20 -3.99
CA SER A 203 -8.63 -5.23 -4.96
C SER A 203 -8.64 -3.80 -4.47
N ARG A 204 -8.56 -3.58 -3.15
CA ARG A 204 -8.45 -2.24 -2.54
C ARG A 204 -7.00 -1.75 -2.43
N LEU A 205 -6.04 -2.55 -2.90
CA LEU A 205 -4.64 -2.20 -2.92
C LEU A 205 -4.39 -1.09 -3.95
N ARG A 206 -3.81 0.02 -3.49
CA ARG A 206 -3.45 1.16 -4.32
C ARG A 206 -1.99 1.14 -4.76
N GLY A 207 -1.09 0.47 -4.02
CA GLY A 207 0.30 0.32 -4.41
C GLY A 207 1.21 -0.10 -3.27
N ARG A 208 2.50 -0.31 -3.60
CA ARG A 208 3.57 -0.57 -2.63
C ARG A 208 4.32 0.72 -2.32
N VAL A 209 4.60 0.97 -1.04
CA VAL A 209 5.52 2.02 -0.63
C VAL A 209 6.95 1.52 -0.84
N LEU A 210 7.77 2.27 -1.56
CA LEU A 210 9.15 1.89 -1.86
C LEU A 210 10.15 2.50 -0.88
N PHE A 211 10.02 3.80 -0.63
CA PHE A 211 10.91 4.57 0.22
C PHE A 211 10.21 5.84 0.74
N VAL A 212 10.80 6.38 1.80
CA VAL A 212 10.38 7.58 2.52
C VAL A 212 11.51 8.59 2.39
N ASP A 213 11.16 9.87 2.20
CA ASP A 213 12.09 11.02 2.11
C ASP A 213 11.80 12.02 3.23
#